data_AF-A0A2I1EY63-F1
#
_entry.id   AF-A0A2I1EY63-F1
#
_cell.length_a   1.000
_cell.length_b   1.000
_cell.length_c   1.000
_cell.angle_alpha   90.00
_cell.angle_beta   90.00
_cell.angle_gamma   90.00
#
_symmetry.space_group_name_H-M   'P 1'
#
loop_
_entity.id
_entity.type
_entity.pdbx_description
1 polymer ?
#
loop_
_entity_poly.entity_id
_entity_poly.type
_entity_poly.pdbx_seq_one_letter_code
_entity_poly.pdbx_strand_id
1 'polypeptide(L)' 'KVIYEDIKQAIGLLHEKNFVFADLRASNILIIDTEENQRAMLVDFDWCGKSDEDR' A
#
# COMPACT_ATOMS: atom_id res chain seq x y z
N LYS A 1 11.65 11.48 2.99
CA LYS A 1 10.76 10.54 3.70
C LYS A 1 10.38 9.40 2.74
N VAL A 2 11.35 8.56 2.36
CA VAL A 2 11.20 7.58 1.26
C VAL A 2 10.04 6.60 1.50
N ILE A 3 9.96 6.05 2.72
CA ILE A 3 8.88 5.14 3.15
C ILE A 3 7.47 5.73 2.95
N TYR A 4 7.26 7.00 3.31
CA TYR A 4 5.97 7.65 3.14
C TYR A 4 5.59 7.80 1.66
N GLU A 5 6.56 8.19 0.83
CA GLU A 5 6.33 8.34 -0.62
C GLU A 5 6.08 7.00 -1.30
N ASP A 6 6.72 5.91 -0.87
CA ASP A 6 6.45 4.57 -1.38
C ASP A 6 5.01 4.13 -1.09
N ILE A 7 4.54 4.31 0.15
CA ILE A 7 3.15 3.98 0.52
C ILE A 7 2.15 4.88 -0.21
N LYS A 8 2.45 6.18 -0.32
CA LYS A 8 1.60 7.12 -1.05
C LYS A 8 1.47 6.74 -2.54
N GLN A 9 2.57 6.34 -3.18
CA GLN A 9 2.56 5.87 -4.56
C GLN A 9 1.78 4.55 -4.70
N ALA A 10 1.99 3.58 -3.81
CA ALA A 10 1.27 2.31 -3.83
C ALA A 10 -0.25 2.51 -3.70
N ILE A 11 -0.70 3.35 -2.75
CA ILE A 11 -2.11 3.70 -2.59
C ILE A 11 -2.64 4.45 -3.82
N GLY A 12 -1.87 5.39 -4.37
CA GLY A 12 -2.23 6.10 -5.60
C GLY A 12 -2.49 5.15 -6.77
N LEU A 13 -1.60 4.16 -6.98
CA LEU A 13 -1.75 3.14 -8.02
C LEU A 13 -3.01 2.29 -7.85
N LEU A 14 -3.37 1.94 -6.61
CA LEU A 14 -4.62 1.20 -6.34
C LEU A 14 -5.84 2.05 -6.68
N HIS A 15 -5.86 3.31 -6.25
CA HIS A 15 -6.95 4.23 -6.53
C HIS A 15 -7.12 4.49 -8.04
N GLU A 16 -6.02 4.63 -8.80
CA GLU A 16 -6.06 4.75 -10.27
C GLU A 16 -6.73 3.55 -10.96
N LYS A 17 -6.72 2.39 -10.31
CA LYS A 17 -7.37 1.15 -10.76
C LYS A 17 -8.73 0.89 -10.09
N ASN A 18 -9.26 1.88 -9.37
CA ASN A 18 -10.51 1.81 -8.61
C ASN A 18 -10.50 0.77 -7.47
N PHE A 19 -9.33 0.47 -6.91
CA PHE A 19 -9.18 -0.39 -5.74
C PHE A 19 -8.90 0.44 -4.48
N VAL A 20 -9.51 0.06 -3.35
CA VAL A 20 -9.28 0.65 -2.03
C VAL A 20 -8.60 -0.39 -1.15
N PHE A 21 -7.45 -0.05 -0.58
CA PHE A 21 -6.80 -0.85 0.46
C PHE A 21 -7.37 -0.47 1.84
N ALA A 22 -8.46 -1.14 2.24
CA ALA A 22 -9.27 -0.69 3.37
C ALA A 22 -8.62 -0.86 4.76
N ASP A 23 -7.60 -1.72 4.88
CA ASP A 23 -6.88 -1.99 6.14
C ASP A 23 -5.46 -1.38 6.14
N LEU A 24 -5.34 -0.08 5.87
CA LEU A 24 -4.04 0.60 5.91
C LEU A 24 -3.58 0.84 7.36
N ARG A 25 -2.61 0.03 7.80
CA ARG A 25 -2.00 0.09 9.13
C ARG A 25 -0.55 -0.35 9.09
N ALA A 26 0.22 0.02 10.11
CA ALA A 26 1.66 -0.26 10.18
C ALA A 26 2.02 -1.75 10.06
N SER A 27 1.17 -2.66 10.55
CA SER A 27 1.43 -4.11 10.42
C SER A 27 1.27 -4.63 8.99
N ASN A 28 0.60 -3.89 8.12
CA ASN A 28 0.36 -4.26 6.72
C ASN A 28 1.33 -3.52 5.79
N ILE A 29 2.38 -2.93 6.38
CA ILE A 29 3.48 -2.28 5.67
C ILE A 29 4.76 -3.05 5.99
N LEU A 30 5.37 -3.61 4.96
CA LEU A 30 6.68 -4.24 5.07
C LEU A 30 7.77 -3.23 4.72
N ILE A 31 8.80 -3.15 5.57
CA ILE A 31 10.02 -2.39 5.28
C ILE A 31 11.07 -3.36 4.73
N ILE A 32 11.62 -3.03 3.57
CA ILE A 32 12.63 -3.82 2.88
C ILE A 32 13.92 -3.01 2.85
N ASP A 33 14.98 -3.57 3.42
CA ASP A 33 16.32 -3.01 3.29
C ASP A 33 16.88 -3.38 1.91
N THR A 34 17.21 -2.36 1.11
CA THR A 34 17.93 -2.52 -0.16
C THR A 34 19.38 -2.09 0.02
N GLU A 35 20.25 -2.36 -0.97
CA GLU A 35 21.65 -1.94 -0.94
C GLU A 35 21.82 -0.41 -0.80
N GLU A 36 20.83 0.37 -1.28
CA GLU A 36 20.90 1.83 -1.33
C GLU A 36 20.08 2.51 -0.22
N ASN A 37 18.92 1.93 0.16
CA ASN A 37 17.98 2.54 1.09
C ASN A 37 16.90 1.56 1.62
N GLN A 38 16.13 2.01 2.60
CA GLN A 38 14.91 1.32 3.03
C GLN A 38 13.73 1.70 2.12
N ARG A 39 12.97 0.71 1.67
CA ARG A 39 11.76 0.85 0.87
C ARG A 39 10.56 0.27 1.59
N ALA A 40 9.35 0.72 1.22
CA ALA A 40 8.10 0.23 1.81
C ALA A 40 7.22 -0.47 0.77
N MET A 41 6.48 -1.48 1.21
CA MET A 41 5.51 -2.21 0.38
C MET A 41 4.27 -2.55 1.21
N LEU A 42 3.09 -2.51 0.58
CA LEU A 42 1.85 -3.03 1.17
C LEU A 42 1.81 -4.55 1.08
N VAL A 43 1.34 -5.20 2.14
CA VAL A 43 1.09 -6.64 2.22
C VAL A 43 -0.29 -6.86 2.82
N ASP A 44 -0.82 -8.09 2.73
CA ASP A 44 -2.16 -8.44 3.22
C ASP A 44 -3.29 -7.66 2.50
N PHE A 45 -3.69 -8.18 1.33
CA PHE A 45 -4.71 -7.58 0.46
C PHE A 45 -6.10 -8.18 0.67
N ASP A 46 -6.34 -8.92 1.76
CA ASP A 46 -7.61 -9.61 1.98
C ASP A 46 -8.80 -8.64 2.07
N TRP A 47 -8.54 -7.39 2.47
CA TRP A 47 -9.53 -6.31 2.56
C TRP A 47 -9.34 -5.27 1.44
N CYS A 48 -8.58 -5.61 0.40
CA CYS A 48 -8.46 -4.78 -0.78
C CYS A 48 -9.56 -5.16 -1.77
N GLY A 49 -10.44 -4.21 -2.07
CA GLY A 49 -11.59 -4.41 -2.95
C GLY A 49 -11.78 -3.25 -3.90
N LYS A 50 -12.69 -3.41 -4.86
CA LYS A 50 -13.05 -2.28 -5.72
C LYS A 50 -13.94 -1.29 -4.97
N SER A 51 -13.68 0.00 -5.16
CA SER A 51 -14.56 1.06 -4.65
C SER A 51 -15.99 0.83 -5.13
N ASP A 52 -16.94 0.88 -4.20
CA ASP A 52 -18.39 0.76 -4.42
C ASP A 52 -18.91 -0.62 -4.87
N GLU A 53 -18.05 -1.63 -5.00
CA GLU A 53 -18.43 -3.03 -5.31
C GLU A 53 -18.26 -3.93 -4.08
N ASP A 54 -17.15 -3.79 -3.36
CA ASP A 54 -16.82 -4.59 -2.18
C ASP A 54 -16.96 -3.72 -0.92
N ARG A 55 -17.78 -4.18 0.04
CA ARG A 55 -18.09 -3.49 1.30
C ARG A 55 -17.25 -3.99 2.46
#